data_AF-A0A132NLW7-F1
#
_entry.id   AF-A0A132NLW7-F1
#
_cell.length_a   1.000
_cell.length_b   1.000
_cell.length_c   1.000
_cell.angle_alpha   90.00
_cell.angle_beta   90.00
_cell.angle_gamma   90.00
#
_symmetry.space_group_name_H-M   'P 1'
#
loop_
_entity.id
_entity.type
_entity.pdbx_description
1 polymer ?
#
loop_
_entity_poly.entity_id
_entity_poly.type
_entity_poly.pdbx_seq_one_letter_code
_entity_poly.pdbx_strand_id
1 'polypeptide(L)'
;AARLRTLTRVTLPISIGAGVALFAVDLLRGRTLNQALGPALSLTVAAVPEGLPFVATLAELAAARRLSTRGALVRAPHTIEALGRVDVLCFDKTGTLTEGRISLRRVSDGITEHPVENLPPEFRRVVAVALRATP
;
A
#
# COMPACT_ATOMS: atom_id res chain seq x y z
N ALA A 1 4.28 -7.58 -4.36
CA ALA A 1 4.74 -8.98 -4.60
C ALA A 1 3.64 -9.98 -5.02
N ALA A 2 2.44 -9.98 -4.42
CA ALA A 2 1.40 -10.97 -4.74
C ALA A 2 0.96 -10.97 -6.22
N ARG A 3 0.81 -9.78 -6.83
CA ARG A 3 0.37 -9.63 -8.22
C ARG A 3 1.44 -9.98 -9.26
N LEU A 4 2.71 -9.74 -8.94
CA LEU A 4 3.84 -10.20 -9.78
C LEU A 4 3.82 -11.72 -9.91
N ARG A 5 3.55 -12.44 -8.82
CA ARG A 5 3.40 -13.89 -8.83
C ARG A 5 2.25 -14.34 -9.72
N THR A 6 1.13 -13.63 -9.71
CA THR A 6 -0.02 -13.88 -10.60
C THR A 6 0.33 -13.63 -12.06
N LEU A 7 1.00 -12.52 -12.37
CA LEU A 7 1.43 -12.21 -13.73
C LEU A 7 2.43 -13.27 -14.24
N THR A 8 3.43 -13.63 -13.46
CA THR A 8 4.36 -14.71 -13.82
C THR A 8 3.62 -16.02 -14.06
N ARG A 9 2.64 -16.38 -13.22
CA ARG A 9 1.86 -17.61 -13.37
C ARG A 9 0.99 -17.63 -14.64
N VAL A 10 0.56 -16.46 -15.13
CA VAL A 10 -0.22 -16.34 -16.36
C VAL A 10 0.68 -16.29 -17.60
N THR A 11 1.77 -15.53 -17.56
CA THR A 11 2.64 -15.37 -18.73
C THR A 11 3.47 -16.62 -19.02
N LEU A 12 3.94 -17.33 -17.98
CA LEU A 12 4.78 -18.52 -18.14
C LEU A 12 4.16 -19.64 -19.02
N PRO A 13 2.90 -20.09 -18.79
CA PRO A 13 2.29 -21.10 -19.65
C PRO A 13 2.06 -20.60 -21.08
N ILE A 14 1.84 -19.29 -21.27
CA ILE A 14 1.70 -18.68 -22.61
C ILE A 14 3.03 -18.73 -23.36
N SER A 15 4.14 -18.34 -22.70
CA SER A 15 5.49 -18.38 -23.28
C SER A 15 5.91 -19.81 -23.66
N ILE A 16 5.66 -20.77 -22.77
CA ILE A 16 5.93 -22.20 -23.03
C ILE A 16 5.04 -22.71 -24.18
N GLY A 17 3.74 -22.38 -24.16
CA GLY A 17 2.80 -22.77 -25.21
C GLY A 17 3.21 -22.25 -26.59
N ALA A 18 3.67 -21.00 -26.68
CA ALA A 18 4.17 -20.40 -27.92
C ALA A 18 5.42 -21.13 -28.44
N GLY A 19 6.37 -21.46 -27.56
CA GLY A 19 7.56 -22.23 -27.92
C GLY A 19 7.23 -23.64 -28.42
N VAL A 20 6.35 -24.37 -27.72
CA VAL A 20 5.89 -25.70 -28.10
C VAL A 20 5.15 -25.66 -29.45
N ALA A 21 4.28 -24.67 -29.63
CA ALA A 21 3.55 -24.49 -30.89
C ALA A 21 4.51 -24.22 -32.06
N LEU A 22 5.51 -23.35 -31.88
CA LEU A 22 6.51 -23.07 -32.91
C LEU A 22 7.33 -24.33 -33.25
N PHE A 23 7.78 -25.07 -32.23
CA PHE A 23 8.52 -26.31 -32.40
C PHE A 23 7.71 -27.36 -33.20
N ALA A 24 6.43 -27.53 -32.86
CA ALA A 24 5.54 -28.46 -33.55
C ALA A 24 5.30 -28.05 -35.01
N VAL A 25 5.08 -26.76 -35.28
CA VAL A 25 4.93 -26.23 -36.64
C VAL A 25 6.19 -26.48 -37.48
N ASP A 26 7.37 -26.29 -36.91
CA ASP A 26 8.64 -26.50 -37.62
C ASP A 26 8.91 -27.98 -37.93
N LEU A 27 8.56 -28.89 -37.01
CA LEU A 27 8.58 -30.33 -37.26
C LEU A 27 7.61 -30.74 -38.38
N LEU A 28 6.37 -30.21 -38.35
CA LEU A 28 5.37 -30.45 -39.40
C LEU A 28 5.81 -29.91 -40.77
N ARG A 29 6.67 -28.90 -40.79
CA ARG A 29 7.32 -28.37 -42.01
C ARG A 29 8.53 -29.17 -42.48
N GLY A 30 8.85 -30.29 -41.81
CA GLY A 30 9.97 -31.17 -42.17
C GLY A 30 11.35 -30.66 -41.74
N ARG A 31 11.42 -29.67 -40.84
CA ARG A 31 12.71 -29.25 -40.26
C ARG A 31 13.24 -30.32 -39.32
N THR A 32 14.56 -30.48 -39.28
CA THR A 32 15.21 -31.40 -38.34
C THR A 32 15.06 -30.90 -36.90
N LEU A 33 15.11 -31.81 -35.91
CA LEU A 33 15.05 -31.46 -34.49
C LEU A 33 16.02 -30.33 -34.12
N ASN A 34 17.26 -30.40 -34.60
CA ASN A 34 18.30 -29.42 -34.32
C ASN A 34 17.95 -28.03 -34.89
N GLN A 35 17.24 -27.97 -36.02
CA GLN A 35 16.83 -26.71 -36.65
C GLN A 35 15.59 -26.10 -35.98
N ALA A 36 14.69 -26.92 -35.43
CA ALA A 36 13.46 -26.48 -34.79
C ALA A 36 13.67 -26.05 -33.32
N LEU A 37 14.61 -26.70 -32.60
CA LEU A 37 14.77 -26.50 -31.16
C LEU A 37 15.30 -25.11 -30.79
N GLY A 38 16.30 -24.61 -31.52
CA GLY A 38 16.92 -23.30 -31.26
C GLY A 38 15.90 -22.13 -31.33
N PRO A 39 15.16 -21.98 -32.43
CA PRO A 39 14.12 -20.95 -32.57
C PRO A 39 13.02 -21.04 -31.52
N ALA A 40 12.57 -22.26 -31.18
CA ALA A 40 11.54 -22.48 -30.16
C ALA A 40 12.00 -22.01 -28.76
N LEU A 41 13.23 -22.34 -28.37
CA LEU A 41 13.81 -21.87 -27.11
C LEU A 41 14.01 -20.36 -27.11
N SER A 42 14.50 -19.79 -28.21
CA SER A 42 14.68 -18.35 -28.37
C SER A 42 13.37 -17.58 -28.19
N LEU A 43 12.28 -18.03 -28.83
CA LEU A 43 10.95 -17.45 -28.65
C LEU A 43 10.47 -17.57 -27.21
N THR A 44 10.63 -18.75 -26.60
CA THR A 44 10.19 -19.02 -25.22
C THR A 44 10.85 -18.05 -24.25
N VAL A 45 12.17 -17.89 -24.31
CA VAL A 45 12.93 -16.98 -23.45
C VAL A 45 12.59 -15.52 -23.72
N ALA A 46 12.50 -15.12 -24.99
CA ALA A 46 12.16 -13.75 -25.37
C ALA A 46 10.75 -13.33 -24.90
N ALA A 47 9.83 -14.28 -24.75
CA ALA A 47 8.47 -14.04 -24.29
C ALA A 47 8.34 -13.96 -22.76
N VAL A 48 9.38 -14.26 -21.97
CA VAL A 48 9.34 -14.15 -20.50
C VAL A 48 9.55 -12.68 -20.09
N PRO A 49 8.66 -12.08 -19.29
CA PRO A 49 8.73 -10.66 -18.97
C PRO A 49 9.66 -10.39 -17.78
N GLU A 50 10.96 -10.65 -17.93
CA GLU A 50 11.95 -10.51 -16.85
C GLU A 50 12.15 -9.06 -16.37
N GLY A 51 11.83 -8.07 -17.20
CA GLY A 51 11.88 -6.66 -16.83
C GLY A 51 10.75 -6.20 -15.89
N LEU A 52 9.60 -6.90 -15.87
CA LEU A 52 8.44 -6.46 -15.09
C LEU A 52 8.67 -6.50 -13.57
N PRO A 53 9.23 -7.58 -12.97
CA PRO A 53 9.56 -7.61 -11.54
C PRO A 53 10.52 -6.49 -11.13
N PHE A 54 11.50 -6.18 -11.98
CA PHE A 54 12.47 -5.13 -11.74
C PHE A 54 11.81 -3.75 -11.70
N VAL A 55 11.06 -3.40 -12.75
CA VAL A 55 10.38 -2.10 -12.83
C VAL A 55 9.35 -1.94 -11.72
N ALA A 56 8.62 -3.00 -11.36
CA ALA A 56 7.68 -2.96 -10.23
C ALA A 56 8.37 -2.66 -8.90
N THR A 57 9.52 -3.28 -8.64
CA THR A 57 10.32 -3.03 -7.42
C THR A 57 10.82 -1.58 -7.39
N LEU A 58 11.33 -1.08 -8.51
CA LEU A 58 11.76 0.33 -8.62
C LEU A 58 10.60 1.30 -8.38
N ALA A 59 9.41 1.01 -8.91
CA ALA A 59 8.23 1.82 -8.69
C ALA A 59 7.80 1.83 -7.22
N GLU A 60 7.80 0.67 -6.54
CA GLU A 60 7.51 0.55 -5.11
C GLU A 60 8.52 1.35 -4.27
N LEU A 61 9.82 1.26 -4.58
CA LEU A 61 10.88 2.01 -3.89
C LEU A 61 10.75 3.54 -4.11
N ALA A 62 10.49 3.96 -5.35
CA ALA A 62 10.26 5.37 -5.66
C ALA A 62 9.04 5.94 -4.94
N ALA A 63 7.95 5.17 -4.85
CA ALA A 63 6.76 5.53 -4.10
C ALA A 63 7.04 5.61 -2.60
N ALA A 64 7.79 4.65 -2.03
CA ALA A 64 8.20 4.66 -0.63
C ALA A 64 9.03 5.91 -0.30
N ARG A 65 9.98 6.28 -1.16
CA ARG A 65 10.78 7.50 -1.01
C ARG A 65 9.91 8.76 -1.02
N ARG A 66 8.94 8.85 -1.93
CA ARG A 66 8.00 9.99 -2.02
C ARG A 66 7.07 10.09 -0.81
N LEU A 67 6.68 8.97 -0.21
CA LEU A 67 5.90 8.95 1.03
C LEU A 67 6.75 9.40 2.23
N SER A 68 8.01 8.97 2.28
CA SER A 68 8.94 9.37 3.34
C SER A 68 9.18 10.88 3.35
N THR A 69 9.28 11.53 2.19
CA THR A 69 9.41 13.00 2.11
C THR A 69 8.15 13.75 2.58
N ARG A 70 7.03 13.04 2.78
CA ARG A 70 5.77 13.56 3.31
C ARG A 70 5.52 13.11 4.77
N GLY A 71 6.53 12.58 5.45
CA GLY A 71 6.42 12.12 6.84
C GLY A 71 5.81 10.73 7.04
N ALA A 72 5.57 9.98 5.96
CA ALA A 72 5.03 8.61 6.04
C ALA A 72 6.14 7.57 5.82
N LEU A 73 6.56 6.88 6.88
CA LEU A 73 7.57 5.83 6.82
C LEU A 73 6.97 4.51 6.30
N VAL A 74 7.42 4.08 5.12
CA VAL A 74 7.05 2.78 4.54
C VAL A 74 8.10 1.73 4.92
N ARG A 75 7.76 0.84 5.86
CA ARG A 75 8.67 -0.26 6.28
C ARG A 75 8.81 -1.37 5.23
N ALA A 76 7.79 -1.54 4.40
CA ALA A 76 7.71 -2.61 3.40
C ALA A 76 7.15 -2.05 2.09
N PRO A 77 7.97 -1.72 1.07
CA PRO A 77 7.51 -1.04 -0.15
C PRO A 77 6.35 -1.73 -0.87
N HIS A 78 6.30 -3.06 -0.83
CA HIS A 78 5.21 -3.85 -1.42
C HIS A 78 3.84 -3.62 -0.77
N THR A 79 3.76 -3.04 0.44
CA THR A 79 2.48 -2.72 1.08
C THR A 79 1.82 -1.51 0.44
N ILE A 80 2.54 -0.70 -0.34
CA ILE A 80 1.98 0.43 -1.08
C ILE A 80 0.96 -0.06 -2.11
N GLU A 81 1.25 -1.17 -2.80
CA GLU A 81 0.33 -1.81 -3.74
C GLU A 81 -0.92 -2.34 -3.04
N ALA A 82 -0.75 -2.93 -1.86
CA ALA A 82 -1.87 -3.40 -1.05
C ALA A 82 -2.74 -2.23 -0.54
N LEU A 83 -2.12 -1.15 -0.07
CA LEU A 83 -2.80 0.05 0.41
C LEU A 83 -3.65 0.70 -0.69
N GLY A 84 -3.17 0.70 -1.94
CA GLY A 84 -3.93 1.21 -3.09
C GLY A 84 -5.18 0.41 -3.45
N ARG A 85 -5.40 -0.75 -2.82
CA ARG A 85 -6.57 -1.63 -3.02
C ARG A 85 -7.45 -1.74 -1.77
N VAL A 86 -7.20 -0.90 -0.76
CA VAL A 86 -8.00 -0.92 0.47
C VAL A 86 -9.32 -0.21 0.21
N ASP A 87 -10.43 -0.92 0.40
CA ASP A 87 -11.79 -0.36 0.31
C ASP A 87 -12.32 0.14 1.67
N VAL A 88 -11.75 -0.38 2.77
CA VAL A 88 -12.18 -0.07 4.14
C VAL A 88 -10.96 0.23 5.00
N LEU A 89 -10.93 1.43 5.59
CA LEU A 89 -9.93 1.81 6.58
C LEU A 89 -10.53 1.73 7.98
N CYS A 90 -9.97 0.86 8.81
CA CYS A 90 -10.28 0.80 10.23
C CYS A 90 -9.29 1.69 10.99
N PHE A 91 -9.81 2.68 11.71
CA PHE A 91 -8.99 3.54 12.56
C PHE A 91 -9.21 3.17 14.02
N ASP A 92 -8.11 3.09 14.77
CA ASP A 92 -8.23 3.15 16.23
C ASP A 92 -8.62 4.58 16.65
N LYS A 93 -9.37 4.72 17.74
CA LYS A 93 -9.82 6.03 18.21
C LYS A 93 -8.71 6.70 19.02
N THR A 94 -8.25 6.04 20.07
CA THR A 94 -7.37 6.65 21.09
C THR A 94 -5.93 6.62 20.63
N GLY A 95 -5.28 7.79 20.52
CA GLY A 95 -3.89 7.89 20.06
C GLY A 95 -3.72 7.86 18.53
N THR A 96 -4.81 7.72 17.76
CA THR A 96 -4.81 7.84 16.29
C THR A 96 -5.75 8.97 15.83
N LEU A 97 -7.07 8.85 16.06
CA LEU A 97 -8.01 9.94 15.78
C LEU A 97 -8.01 11.02 16.86
N THR A 98 -7.69 10.62 18.10
CA THR A 98 -7.54 11.52 19.24
C THR A 98 -6.10 11.51 19.73
N GLU A 99 -5.70 12.58 20.43
CA GLU A 99 -4.37 12.69 21.03
C GLU A 99 -4.14 11.73 22.21
N GLY A 100 -5.16 10.94 22.60
CA GLY A 100 -5.10 10.06 23.77
C GLY A 100 -4.99 10.80 25.10
N ARG A 101 -5.31 12.10 25.12
CA ARG A 101 -5.23 12.97 26.30
C ARG A 101 -6.60 13.55 26.60
N ILE A 102 -6.98 13.50 27.88
CA ILE A 102 -8.20 14.15 28.36
C ILE A 102 -7.92 15.66 28.41
N SER A 103 -8.80 16.45 27.80
CA SER A 103 -8.75 17.92 27.85
C SER A 103 -10.13 18.47 28.18
N LEU A 104 -10.17 19.48 29.05
CA LEU A 104 -11.39 20.25 29.30
C LEU A 104 -11.66 21.11 28.07
N ARG A 105 -12.83 20.93 27.44
CA ARG A 105 -13.22 21.67 26.23
C ARG A 105 -14.22 22.78 26.51
N ARG A 106 -15.19 22.52 27.37
CA ARG A 106 -16.31 23.42 27.66
C ARG A 106 -16.67 23.32 29.14
N VAL A 107 -17.20 24.41 29.68
CA VAL A 107 -17.70 24.49 31.06
C VAL A 107 -19.11 25.01 30.99
N SER A 108 -20.01 24.32 31.70
CA SER A 108 -21.42 24.71 31.81
C SER A 108 -21.84 24.75 33.27
N ASP A 109 -22.69 25.71 33.60
CA ASP A 109 -23.38 25.84 34.89
C ASP A 109 -24.81 25.26 34.85
N GLY A 110 -25.18 24.64 33.73
CA GLY A 110 -26.52 24.12 33.45
C GLY A 110 -27.47 25.11 32.76
N ILE A 111 -27.08 26.39 32.63
CA ILE A 111 -27.85 27.43 31.93
C ILE A 111 -27.10 27.91 30.69
N THR A 112 -25.81 28.20 30.83
CA THR A 112 -24.94 28.60 29.73
C THR A 112 -23.75 27.67 29.61
N GLU A 113 -23.16 27.62 28.42
CA GLU A 113 -21.98 26.81 28.15
C GLU A 113 -20.95 27.63 27.38
N HIS A 114 -19.74 27.67 27.95
CA HIS A 114 -18.64 28.45 27.40
C HIS A 114 -17.48 27.54 27.01
N PRO A 115 -16.90 27.71 25.80
CA PRO A 115 -15.65 27.06 25.45
C PRO A 115 -14.51 27.56 26.35
N VAL A 116 -13.55 26.68 26.66
CA VAL A 116 -12.45 27.00 27.58
C VAL A 116 -11.62 28.20 27.09
N GLU A 117 -11.53 28.38 25.77
CA GLU A 117 -10.82 29.48 25.13
C GLU A 117 -11.45 30.85 25.43
N ASN A 118 -12.76 30.89 25.75
CA ASN A 118 -13.50 32.12 26.02
C ASN A 118 -14.39 31.99 27.27
N LEU A 119 -13.77 31.69 28.41
CA LEU A 119 -14.45 31.57 29.69
C LEU A 119 -14.66 32.93 30.38
N PRO A 120 -15.90 33.27 30.77
CA PRO A 120 -16.18 34.41 31.62
C PRO A 120 -15.46 34.32 32.98
N PRO A 121 -15.20 35.45 33.65
CA PRO A 121 -14.44 35.48 34.90
C PRO A 121 -15.03 34.63 36.04
N GLU A 122 -16.35 34.44 36.05
CA GLU A 122 -17.05 33.60 37.02
C GLU A 122 -16.73 32.11 36.81
N PHE A 123 -16.86 31.61 35.58
CA PHE A 123 -16.53 30.23 35.21
C PHE A 123 -15.04 29.93 35.40
N ARG A 124 -14.15 30.91 35.14
CA ARG A 124 -12.71 30.77 35.40
C ARG A 124 -12.40 30.49 36.86
N ARG A 125 -13.08 31.17 37.78
CA ARG A 125 -12.91 30.94 39.23
C ARG A 125 -13.37 29.53 39.62
N VAL A 126 -14.51 29.07 39.09
CA VAL A 126 -15.01 27.72 39.34
C VAL A 126 -14.02 26.66 38.88
N VAL A 127 -13.50 26.76 37.65
CA VAL A 127 -12.49 25.83 37.12
C VAL A 127 -11.21 25.87 37.95
N ALA A 128 -10.74 27.05 38.35
CA ALA A 128 -9.53 27.19 39.16
C ALA A 128 -9.67 26.54 40.55
N VAL A 129 -10.85 26.66 41.19
CA VAL A 129 -11.15 25.98 42.45
C VAL A 129 -11.25 24.47 42.23
N ALA A 130 -11.96 24.02 41.20
CA ALA A 130 -12.09 22.60 40.86
C ALA A 130 -10.72 21.94 40.63
N LEU A 131 -9.81 22.58 39.89
CA LEU A 131 -8.46 22.08 39.66
C LEU A 131 -7.63 21.94 40.95
N ARG A 132 -7.85 22.82 41.95
CA ARG A 132 -7.17 22.73 43.25
C ARG A 132 -7.79 21.71 44.20
N ALA A 133 -9.07 21.40 44.00
CA ALA A 133 -9.81 20.42 44.80
C ALA A 133 -9.69 18.99 44.23
N THR A 134 -9.24 18.84 42.99
CA THR A 134 -8.99 17.53 42.37
C THR A 134 -7.58 17.08 42.75
N PRO A 135 -7.40 15.83 43.23
CA PRO A 135 -6.09 15.32 43.66
C PRO A 135 -5.07 15.19 42.53
#